data_AF-A0A3D1P8E8-F1
#
_entry.id   AF-A0A3D1P8E8-F1
#
_cell.length_a   1.000
_cell.length_b   1.000
_cell.length_c   1.000
_cell.angle_alpha   90.00
_cell.angle_beta   90.00
_cell.angle_gamma   90.00
#
_symmetry.space_group_name_H-M   'P 1'
#
loop_
_entity.id
_entity.type
_entity.pdbx_description
1 polymer ?
#
loop_
_entity_poly.entity_id
_entity_poly.type
_entity_poly.pdbx_seq_one_letter_code
_entity_poly.pdbx_strand_id
1 'polypeptide(L)'
;MKQLLKLIIPLAGVTLFDTAAIIFPVSGAIAQEAEGCFMVNSSNQMLDLSGLCGNTTKKASTNPKVFQAKIKRRETGVPVIDVTFNNKQKFEMLLDTGASQTMITKDMADALGVVQVSTQKAVVASGDVIETPVGRVTSIKVGDATVNDANVFIGASPLLGQNFFGRYDVIIRRDVVEFHAQDS
;
A
#
# COMPACT_ATOMS: atom_id res chain seq x y z
N MET A 1 -14.90 -18.87 93.51
CA MET A 1 -13.90 -19.96 93.54
C MET A 1 -14.37 -21.07 92.59
N LYS A 2 -13.49 -21.48 91.66
CA LYS A 2 -13.57 -22.72 90.83
C LYS A 2 -14.70 -22.73 89.78
N GLN A 3 -14.51 -23.09 88.51
CA GLN A 3 -13.35 -23.51 87.72
C GLN A 3 -13.80 -23.52 86.24
N LEU A 4 -12.88 -23.19 85.33
CA LEU A 4 -13.05 -23.20 83.88
C LEU A 4 -13.61 -24.54 83.37
N LEU A 5 -14.59 -24.48 82.47
CA LEU A 5 -14.80 -25.51 81.45
C LEU A 5 -14.54 -24.88 80.07
N LYS A 6 -13.33 -25.08 79.55
CA LYS A 6 -12.96 -24.75 78.18
C LYS A 6 -13.57 -25.81 77.26
N LEU A 7 -14.57 -25.44 76.47
CA LEU A 7 -15.04 -26.26 75.37
C LEU A 7 -14.18 -25.94 74.13
N ILE A 8 -13.42 -26.94 73.69
CA ILE A 8 -12.57 -26.91 72.51
C ILE A 8 -13.48 -27.03 71.28
N ILE A 9 -13.56 -25.97 70.46
CA ILE A 9 -14.17 -26.05 69.13
C ILE A 9 -13.02 -26.34 68.15
N PRO A 10 -13.05 -27.43 67.38
CA PRO A 10 -12.02 -27.70 66.40
C PRO A 10 -12.08 -26.63 65.29
N LEU A 11 -10.95 -25.98 65.09
CA LEU A 11 -10.68 -25.05 64.00
C LEU A 11 -10.75 -25.85 62.68
N ALA A 12 -11.91 -25.83 62.03
CA ALA A 12 -12.02 -26.32 60.66
C ALA A 12 -11.16 -25.41 59.79
N GLY A 13 -10.06 -25.97 59.29
CA GLY A 13 -9.04 -25.27 58.54
C GLY A 13 -9.63 -24.48 57.37
N VAL A 14 -9.40 -23.17 57.38
CA VAL A 14 -9.43 -22.37 56.17
C VAL A 14 -8.23 -22.84 55.35
N THR A 15 -8.45 -23.79 54.45
CA THR A 15 -7.49 -24.07 53.39
C THR A 15 -7.43 -22.83 52.53
N LEU A 16 -6.35 -22.07 52.66
CA LEU A 16 -5.90 -21.13 51.65
C LEU A 16 -5.81 -21.92 50.34
N PHE A 17 -6.78 -21.74 49.46
CA PHE A 17 -6.58 -22.06 48.06
C PHE A 17 -5.56 -21.04 47.56
N ASP A 18 -4.29 -21.44 47.52
CA ASP A 18 -3.29 -20.79 46.68
C ASP A 18 -3.87 -20.81 45.27
N THR A 19 -4.46 -19.69 44.87
CA THR A 19 -4.81 -19.43 43.49
C THR A 19 -3.51 -19.20 42.75
N ALA A 20 -2.84 -20.30 42.40
CA ALA A 20 -1.91 -20.30 41.31
C ALA A 20 -2.73 -19.90 40.07
N ALA A 21 -2.72 -18.61 39.77
CA ALA A 21 -3.21 -18.09 38.51
C ALA A 21 -2.36 -18.77 37.42
N ILE A 22 -2.92 -19.81 36.82
CA ILE A 22 -2.34 -20.44 35.64
C ILE A 22 -2.51 -19.42 34.53
N ILE A 23 -1.49 -18.57 34.36
CA ILE A 23 -1.34 -17.71 33.21
C ILE A 23 -1.05 -18.65 32.05
N PHE A 24 -2.08 -19.08 31.34
CA PHE A 24 -1.89 -19.71 30.04
C PHE A 24 -1.32 -18.62 29.11
N PRO A 25 -0.09 -18.77 28.57
CA PRO A 25 0.34 -17.90 27.50
C PRO A 25 -0.62 -18.18 26.33
N VAL A 26 -1.47 -17.20 26.02
CA VAL A 26 -2.22 -17.21 24.77
C VAL A 26 -1.18 -17.00 23.67
N SER A 27 -0.61 -18.10 23.19
CA SER A 27 0.09 -18.13 21.91
C SER A 27 -0.98 -17.85 20.87
N GLY A 28 -1.15 -16.58 20.50
CA GLY A 28 -1.94 -16.21 19.35
C GLY A 28 -1.42 -16.98 18.14
N ALA A 29 -2.26 -17.83 17.55
CA ALA A 29 -1.94 -18.42 16.27
C ALA A 29 -1.87 -17.28 15.25
N ILE A 30 -0.67 -16.96 14.80
CA ILE A 30 -0.48 -16.07 13.65
C ILE A 30 -0.88 -16.91 12.46
N ALA A 31 -2.09 -16.72 11.94
CA ALA A 31 -2.47 -17.28 10.65
C ALA A 31 -1.67 -16.52 9.58
N GLN A 32 -0.43 -16.94 9.36
CA GLN A 32 0.32 -16.57 8.17
C GLN A 32 -0.22 -17.45 7.06
N GLU A 33 -0.87 -16.85 6.06
CA GLU A 33 -0.98 -17.49 4.76
C GLU A 33 0.46 -17.78 4.32
N ALA A 34 0.86 -19.04 4.41
CA ALA A 34 2.10 -19.47 3.81
C ALA A 34 1.87 -19.37 2.30
N GLU A 35 2.56 -18.44 1.63
CA GLU A 35 2.64 -18.43 0.18
C GLU A 35 3.53 -19.59 -0.26
N GLY A 36 3.02 -20.48 -1.09
CA GLY A 36 3.79 -21.59 -1.64
C GLY A 36 2.92 -22.75 -2.13
N CYS A 37 3.56 -23.72 -2.77
CA CYS A 37 2.88 -24.94 -3.20
C CYS A 37 3.05 -26.04 -2.16
N PHE A 38 2.08 -26.13 -1.25
CA PHE A 38 2.04 -27.15 -0.22
C PHE A 38 0.60 -27.58 0.04
N MET A 39 0.46 -28.72 0.70
CA MET A 39 -0.81 -29.21 1.22
C MET A 39 -0.69 -29.40 2.73
N VAL A 40 -1.74 -29.08 3.47
CA VAL A 40 -1.82 -29.39 4.91
C VAL A 40 -2.68 -30.65 5.06
N ASN A 41 -2.14 -31.69 5.69
CA ASN A 41 -2.87 -32.92 5.93
C ASN A 41 -3.82 -32.81 7.16
N SER A 42 -4.62 -33.84 7.41
CA SER A 42 -5.55 -33.88 8.54
C SER A 42 -4.88 -33.86 9.92
N SER A 43 -3.56 -34.08 9.97
CA SER A 43 -2.73 -33.98 11.18
C SER A 43 -2.08 -32.60 11.33
N ASN A 44 -2.50 -31.61 10.53
CA ASN A 44 -1.95 -30.25 10.53
C ASN A 44 -0.47 -30.16 10.11
N GLN A 45 0.04 -31.17 9.43
CA GLN A 45 1.41 -31.17 8.91
C GLN A 45 1.44 -30.61 7.49
N MET A 46 2.40 -29.73 7.23
CA MET A 46 2.65 -29.14 5.93
C MET A 46 3.48 -30.11 5.08
N LEU A 47 2.96 -30.51 3.93
CA LEU A 47 3.64 -31.31 2.92
C LEU A 47 4.04 -30.40 1.75
N ASP A 48 5.35 -30.26 1.54
CA ASP A 48 5.89 -29.50 0.41
C ASP A 48 5.59 -30.22 -0.92
N LEU A 49 4.88 -29.53 -1.82
CA LEU A 49 4.52 -30.02 -3.14
C LEU A 49 5.30 -29.31 -4.25
N SER A 50 6.32 -28.50 -3.91
CA SER A 50 7.08 -27.69 -4.88
C SER A 50 7.70 -28.49 -6.04
N GLY A 51 7.99 -29.78 -5.83
CA GLY A 51 8.48 -30.68 -6.89
C GLY A 51 7.40 -31.20 -7.85
N LEU A 52 6.12 -31.09 -7.49
CA LEU A 52 4.96 -31.49 -8.31
C LEU A 52 4.38 -30.29 -9.07
N CYS A 53 4.47 -29.09 -8.46
CA CYS A 53 4.00 -27.86 -9.06
C CYS A 53 5.04 -27.41 -10.09
N GLY A 54 4.75 -27.70 -11.37
CA GLY A 54 5.68 -27.56 -12.48
C GLY A 54 6.53 -26.29 -12.42
N ASN A 55 7.84 -26.46 -12.64
CA ASN A 55 8.95 -25.49 -12.61
C ASN A 55 8.57 -24.00 -12.57
N THR A 56 8.01 -23.58 -11.45
CA THR A 56 7.71 -22.18 -11.13
C THR A 56 8.34 -21.88 -9.79
N THR A 57 9.66 -22.08 -9.71
CA THR A 57 10.48 -21.28 -8.82
C THR A 57 10.53 -19.84 -9.34
N LYS A 58 9.38 -19.18 -9.52
CA LYS A 58 9.29 -17.77 -9.16
C LYS A 58 9.36 -17.81 -7.64
N LYS A 59 10.58 -17.85 -7.10
CA LYS A 59 10.82 -17.48 -5.71
C LYS A 59 10.24 -16.07 -5.62
N ALA A 60 9.03 -15.94 -5.07
CA ALA A 60 8.43 -14.66 -4.79
C ALA A 60 9.54 -13.87 -4.09
N SER A 61 9.96 -12.77 -4.70
CA SER A 61 10.94 -11.89 -4.08
C SER A 61 10.28 -11.43 -2.79
N THR A 62 10.67 -12.02 -1.65
CA THR A 62 10.03 -11.85 -0.35
C THR A 62 10.22 -10.45 0.26
N ASN A 63 10.55 -9.45 -0.56
CA ASN A 63 10.31 -8.06 -0.26
C ASN A 63 9.54 -7.46 -1.44
N PRO A 64 8.26 -7.06 -1.26
CA PRO A 64 7.59 -6.26 -2.26
C PRO A 64 8.46 -5.02 -2.55
N LYS A 65 8.66 -4.73 -3.83
CA LYS A 65 9.48 -3.59 -4.23
C LYS A 65 8.70 -2.31 -3.93
N VAL A 66 8.92 -1.76 -2.74
CA VAL A 66 8.28 -0.53 -2.27
C VAL A 66 9.11 0.67 -2.66
N PHE A 67 8.51 1.59 -3.40
CA PHE A 67 9.09 2.88 -3.74
C PHE A 67 8.43 3.97 -2.92
N GLN A 68 9.22 4.94 -2.45
CA GLN A 68 8.71 6.01 -1.60
C GLN A 68 8.91 7.37 -2.26
N ALA A 69 7.89 8.22 -2.13
CA ALA A 69 7.95 9.63 -2.48
C ALA A 69 7.57 10.49 -1.29
N LYS A 70 8.47 11.40 -0.91
CA LYS A 70 8.19 12.36 0.15
C LYS A 70 7.12 13.35 -0.31
N ILE A 71 6.12 13.55 0.52
CA ILE A 71 5.11 14.59 0.34
C ILE A 71 5.74 15.93 0.75
N LYS A 72 5.83 16.86 -0.20
CA LYS A 72 6.43 18.19 0.04
C LYS A 72 5.51 19.09 0.83
N ARG A 73 4.22 19.05 0.48
CA ARG A 73 3.12 19.75 1.15
C ARG A 73 1.80 19.08 0.81
N ARG A 74 0.73 19.58 1.42
CA ARG A 74 -0.64 19.24 1.05
C ARG A 74 -1.38 20.49 0.62
N GLU A 75 -1.91 20.48 -0.60
CA GLU A 75 -2.79 21.53 -1.11
C GLU A 75 -4.23 21.06 -0.95
N THR A 76 -4.97 21.72 -0.06
CA THR A 76 -6.37 21.32 0.27
C THR A 76 -6.47 19.84 0.66
N GLY A 77 -5.45 19.32 1.36
CA GLY A 77 -5.36 17.92 1.77
C GLY A 77 -4.73 16.97 0.75
N VAL A 78 -4.62 17.35 -0.52
CA VAL A 78 -4.04 16.52 -1.60
C VAL A 78 -2.51 16.53 -1.51
N PRO A 79 -1.83 15.37 -1.53
CA PRO A 79 -0.37 15.34 -1.50
C PRO A 79 0.24 15.96 -2.77
N VAL A 80 1.26 16.80 -2.57
CA VAL A 80 2.12 17.30 -3.65
C VAL A 80 3.47 16.60 -3.56
N ILE A 81 3.88 15.96 -4.66
CA ILE A 81 5.13 15.19 -4.76
C ILE A 81 5.95 15.62 -5.98
N ASP A 82 7.25 15.39 -5.94
CA ASP A 82 8.12 15.58 -7.10
C ASP A 82 7.97 14.40 -8.08
N VAL A 83 7.73 14.72 -9.35
CA VAL A 83 7.62 13.75 -10.46
C VAL A 83 8.60 14.14 -11.56
N THR A 84 9.41 13.18 -12.01
CA THR A 84 10.36 13.35 -13.10
C THR A 84 9.75 12.86 -14.41
N PHE A 85 9.69 13.73 -15.40
CA PHE A 85 9.25 13.43 -16.76
C PHE A 85 10.45 13.35 -17.70
N ASN A 86 10.34 12.48 -18.71
CA ASN A 86 11.36 12.28 -19.73
C ASN A 86 12.78 12.05 -19.15
N ASN A 87 12.85 11.34 -18.03
CA ASN A 87 14.08 11.04 -17.28
C ASN A 87 14.94 12.26 -16.87
N LYS A 88 14.43 13.48 -16.99
CA LYS A 88 15.25 14.70 -16.86
C LYS A 88 14.59 15.81 -16.06
N GLN A 89 13.38 16.20 -16.42
CA GLN A 89 12.75 17.40 -15.86
C GLN A 89 11.79 17.03 -14.74
N LYS A 90 11.85 17.75 -13.63
CA LYS A 90 11.08 17.46 -12.43
C LYS A 90 10.07 18.56 -12.19
N PHE A 91 8.84 18.15 -11.88
CA PHE A 91 7.74 19.04 -11.56
C PHE A 91 7.03 18.58 -10.30
N GLU A 92 6.42 19.51 -9.59
CA GLU A 92 5.51 19.19 -8.49
C GLU A 92 4.14 18.84 -9.06
N MET A 93 3.62 17.68 -8.67
CA MET A 93 2.32 17.19 -9.13
C MET A 93 1.41 16.91 -7.94
N LEU A 94 0.12 17.20 -8.11
CA LEU A 94 -0.94 16.76 -7.21
C LEU A 94 -1.20 15.28 -7.45
N LEU A 95 -1.18 14.48 -6.38
CA LEU A 95 -1.55 13.07 -6.45
C LEU A 95 -3.08 12.96 -6.52
N ASP A 96 -3.63 12.72 -7.72
CA ASP A 96 -5.06 12.73 -7.98
C ASP A 96 -5.55 11.34 -8.43
N THR A 97 -6.08 10.57 -7.49
CA THR A 97 -6.64 9.24 -7.78
C THR A 97 -7.95 9.30 -8.56
N GLY A 98 -8.60 10.45 -8.68
CA GLY A 98 -9.80 10.66 -9.50
C GLY A 98 -9.50 10.89 -10.98
N ALA A 99 -8.27 11.27 -11.33
CA ALA A 99 -7.85 11.49 -12.70
C ALA A 99 -7.49 10.18 -13.39
N SER A 100 -8.16 9.84 -14.49
CA SER A 100 -7.84 8.64 -15.28
C SER A 100 -6.47 8.73 -15.97
N GLN A 101 -6.08 9.94 -16.39
CA GLN A 101 -4.82 10.25 -17.05
C GLN A 101 -4.06 11.31 -16.25
N THR A 102 -2.73 11.21 -16.26
CA THR A 102 -1.85 12.29 -15.81
C THR A 102 -2.06 13.52 -16.69
N MET A 103 -2.20 14.69 -16.08
CA MET A 103 -2.35 15.98 -16.74
C MET A 103 -1.15 16.87 -16.44
N ILE A 104 -0.53 17.40 -17.48
CA ILE A 104 0.52 18.41 -17.39
C ILE A 104 -0.04 19.77 -17.80
N THR A 105 0.54 20.86 -17.28
CA THR A 105 0.16 22.21 -17.74
C THR A 105 0.74 22.51 -19.12
N LYS A 106 0.25 23.57 -19.76
CA LYS A 106 0.83 24.05 -21.02
C LYS A 106 2.31 24.42 -20.85
N ASP A 107 2.67 25.15 -19.80
CA ASP A 107 4.06 25.54 -19.53
C ASP A 107 4.98 24.33 -19.33
N MET A 108 4.47 23.27 -18.68
CA MET A 108 5.18 22.00 -18.56
C MET A 108 5.35 21.32 -19.91
N ALA A 109 4.32 21.32 -20.76
CA ALA A 109 4.40 20.75 -22.09
C ALA A 109 5.45 21.47 -22.93
N ASP A 110 5.47 22.80 -22.89
CA ASP A 110 6.46 23.63 -23.58
C ASP A 110 7.88 23.35 -23.07
N ALA A 111 8.07 23.28 -21.74
CA ALA A 111 9.36 22.94 -21.13
C ALA A 111 9.84 21.54 -21.51
N LEU A 112 8.93 20.56 -21.57
CA LEU A 112 9.20 19.18 -21.92
C LEU A 112 9.37 18.94 -23.43
N GLY A 113 9.00 19.92 -24.28
CA GLY A 113 8.91 19.75 -25.73
C GLY A 113 7.79 18.79 -26.17
N VAL A 114 6.74 18.66 -25.36
CA VAL A 114 5.59 17.80 -25.63
C VAL A 114 4.62 18.55 -26.53
N VAL A 115 4.37 18.02 -27.71
CA VAL A 115 3.37 18.52 -28.65
C VAL A 115 2.07 17.72 -28.55
N GLN A 116 0.96 18.34 -28.89
CA GLN A 116 -0.32 17.65 -29.03
C GLN A 116 -0.27 16.66 -30.19
N VAL A 117 -0.67 15.41 -29.93
CA VAL A 117 -0.74 14.34 -30.93
C VAL A 117 -2.17 13.90 -31.22
N SER A 118 -3.11 14.17 -30.31
CA SER A 118 -4.54 13.90 -30.50
C SER A 118 -5.40 14.74 -29.56
N THR A 119 -6.71 14.57 -29.64
CA THR A 119 -7.69 15.13 -28.70
C THR A 119 -8.56 13.98 -28.18
N GLN A 120 -8.86 13.98 -26.88
CA GLN A 120 -9.74 12.98 -26.26
C GLN A 120 -10.81 13.66 -25.41
N LYS A 121 -11.97 13.01 -25.30
CA LYS A 121 -13.03 13.45 -24.39
C LYS A 121 -12.68 13.06 -22.96
N ALA A 122 -12.75 14.01 -22.04
CA ALA A 122 -12.60 13.79 -20.61
C ALA A 122 -13.89 14.17 -19.90
N VAL A 123 -14.32 13.33 -18.95
CA VAL A 123 -15.41 13.67 -18.03
C VAL A 123 -14.78 14.31 -16.81
N VAL A 124 -15.13 15.57 -16.54
CA VAL A 124 -14.64 16.29 -15.36
C VAL A 124 -15.55 16.06 -14.16
N ALA A 125 -15.13 16.50 -12.97
CA ALA A 125 -15.86 16.26 -11.71
C ALA A 125 -17.29 16.82 -11.70
N SER A 126 -17.60 17.84 -12.51
CA SER A 126 -18.97 18.35 -12.67
C SER A 126 -19.90 17.42 -13.47
N GLY A 127 -19.36 16.38 -14.11
CA GLY A 127 -20.06 15.52 -15.06
C GLY A 127 -20.01 16.03 -16.50
N ASP A 128 -19.47 17.23 -16.73
CA ASP A 128 -19.32 17.78 -18.08
C ASP A 128 -18.29 16.98 -18.88
N VAL A 129 -18.53 16.91 -20.20
CA VAL A 129 -17.60 16.31 -21.15
C VAL A 129 -16.86 17.41 -21.88
N ILE A 130 -15.53 17.42 -21.75
CA ILE A 130 -14.66 18.40 -22.42
C ILE A 130 -13.71 17.70 -23.38
N GLU A 131 -13.33 18.38 -24.45
CA GLU A 131 -12.24 17.94 -25.32
C GLU A 131 -10.90 18.39 -24.76
N THR A 132 -10.00 17.44 -24.55
CA THR A 132 -8.70 17.65 -23.92
C THR A 132 -7.57 17.25 -24.88
N PRO A 133 -6.61 18.15 -25.16
CA PRO A 133 -5.41 17.82 -25.92
C PRO A 133 -4.59 16.73 -25.23
N VAL A 134 -4.05 15.81 -26.04
CA VAL A 134 -3.21 14.71 -25.56
C VAL A 134 -1.82 14.84 -26.14
N GLY A 135 -0.81 14.76 -25.28
CA GLY A 135 0.60 14.62 -25.63
C GLY A 135 1.16 13.27 -25.18
N ARG A 136 2.45 13.03 -25.44
CA ARG A 136 3.15 11.80 -25.06
C ARG A 136 4.49 12.14 -24.40
N VAL A 137 4.79 11.42 -23.32
CA VAL A 137 6.07 11.50 -22.60
C VAL A 137 6.75 10.14 -22.62
N THR A 138 8.07 10.14 -22.70
CA THR A 138 8.87 8.91 -22.73
C THR A 138 8.87 8.18 -21.38
N SER A 139 8.71 8.93 -20.28
CA SER A 139 8.63 8.36 -18.93
C SER A 139 7.96 9.33 -17.95
N ILE A 140 7.31 8.76 -16.95
CA ILE A 140 6.84 9.39 -15.72
C ILE A 140 7.47 8.61 -14.56
N LYS A 141 8.25 9.28 -13.72
CA LYS A 141 9.02 8.65 -12.64
C LYS A 141 8.78 9.35 -11.31
N VAL A 142 8.52 8.57 -10.26
CA VAL A 142 8.31 9.02 -8.88
C VAL A 142 9.18 8.17 -7.96
N GLY A 143 10.21 8.75 -7.35
CA GLY A 143 11.25 7.95 -6.69
C GLY A 143 11.86 6.98 -7.71
N ASP A 144 11.75 5.67 -7.47
CA ASP A 144 12.14 4.62 -8.44
C ASP A 144 10.95 3.92 -9.13
N ALA A 145 9.72 4.30 -8.80
CA ALA A 145 8.52 3.89 -9.55
C ALA A 145 8.51 4.60 -10.91
N THR A 146 8.36 3.87 -12.00
CA THR A 146 8.48 4.40 -13.37
C THR A 146 7.45 3.76 -14.28
N VAL A 147 6.70 4.60 -15.00
CA VAL A 147 5.92 4.20 -16.17
C VAL A 147 6.59 4.78 -17.40
N ASN A 148 6.87 3.92 -18.38
CA ASN A 148 7.42 4.32 -19.66
C ASN A 148 6.30 4.57 -20.65
N ASP A 149 6.57 5.45 -21.62
CA ASP A 149 5.74 5.63 -22.79
C ASP A 149 4.27 5.96 -22.50
N ALA A 150 4.05 7.06 -21.78
CA ALA A 150 2.74 7.44 -21.27
C ALA A 150 2.11 8.56 -22.09
N ASN A 151 0.79 8.45 -22.33
CA ASN A 151 -0.03 9.57 -22.74
C ASN A 151 -0.24 10.52 -21.56
N VAL A 152 -0.29 11.82 -21.83
CA VAL A 152 -0.64 12.85 -20.85
C VAL A 152 -1.66 13.80 -21.44
N PHE A 153 -2.59 14.27 -20.62
CA PHE A 153 -3.44 15.39 -20.98
C PHE A 153 -2.67 16.70 -20.81
N ILE A 154 -2.93 17.67 -21.68
CA ILE A 154 -2.41 19.04 -21.55
C ILE A 154 -3.58 19.92 -21.12
N GLY A 155 -3.50 20.48 -19.91
CA GLY A 155 -4.62 21.18 -19.31
C GLY A 155 -4.22 22.20 -18.25
N ALA A 156 -5.15 22.47 -17.33
CA ALA A 156 -5.01 23.57 -16.37
C ALA A 156 -4.14 23.25 -15.16
N SER A 157 -4.10 21.98 -14.74
CA SER A 157 -3.51 21.60 -13.45
C SER A 157 -2.52 20.43 -13.58
N PRO A 158 -1.45 20.40 -12.76
CA PRO A 158 -0.48 19.32 -12.73
C PRO A 158 -1.00 18.14 -11.88
N LEU A 159 -1.66 17.18 -12.52
CA LEU A 159 -2.27 16.01 -11.87
C LEU A 159 -1.51 14.74 -12.22
N LEU A 160 -1.10 13.95 -11.22
CA LEU A 160 -0.63 12.59 -11.42
C LEU A 160 -1.84 11.65 -11.32
N GLY A 161 -2.12 10.90 -12.39
CA GLY A 161 -3.35 10.12 -12.54
C GLY A 161 -3.15 8.60 -12.60
N GLN A 162 -4.26 7.88 -12.81
CA GLN A 162 -4.33 6.42 -12.78
C GLN A 162 -3.48 5.71 -13.83
N ASN A 163 -3.14 6.37 -14.94
CA ASN A 163 -2.20 5.81 -15.91
C ASN A 163 -0.78 5.61 -15.36
N PHE A 164 -0.43 6.29 -14.26
CA PHE A 164 0.74 6.00 -13.46
C PHE A 164 0.42 4.98 -12.35
N PHE A 165 -0.64 5.23 -11.57
CA PHE A 165 -0.96 4.41 -10.39
C PHE A 165 -1.34 2.97 -10.71
N GLY A 166 -1.94 2.67 -11.86
CA GLY A 166 -2.43 1.33 -12.22
C GLY A 166 -1.36 0.25 -12.36
N ARG A 167 -0.10 0.54 -12.06
CA ARG A 167 1.03 -0.40 -11.97
C ARG A 167 1.46 -0.68 -10.52
N TYR A 168 0.83 -0.02 -9.56
CA TYR A 168 1.25 0.03 -8.17
C TYR A 168 0.06 -0.03 -7.23
N ASP A 169 0.21 -0.72 -6.11
CA ASP A 169 -0.63 -0.47 -4.94
C ASP A 169 -0.10 0.77 -4.22
N VAL A 170 -0.99 1.75 -4.00
CA VAL A 170 -0.60 3.07 -3.50
C VAL A 170 -1.06 3.26 -2.06
N ILE A 171 -0.11 3.52 -1.15
CA ILE A 171 -0.40 3.88 0.25
C ILE A 171 -0.01 5.33 0.48
N ILE A 172 -0.99 6.16 0.84
CA ILE A 172 -0.76 7.57 1.17
C ILE A 172 -0.66 7.70 2.69
N ARG A 173 0.55 7.92 3.22
CA ARG A 173 0.78 8.23 4.63
C ARG A 173 0.75 9.73 4.88
N ARG A 174 1.09 10.14 6.11
CA ARG A 174 1.11 11.55 6.52
C ARG A 174 2.08 12.37 5.67
N ASP A 175 3.28 11.86 5.47
CA ASP A 175 4.46 12.55 4.93
C ASP A 175 5.12 11.81 3.74
N VAL A 176 4.68 10.60 3.44
CA VAL A 176 5.20 9.78 2.34
C VAL A 176 4.07 9.08 1.58
N VAL A 177 4.28 8.89 0.28
CA VAL A 177 3.49 8.00 -0.57
C VAL A 177 4.34 6.78 -0.87
N GLU A 178 3.78 5.59 -0.67
CA GLU A 178 4.41 4.32 -1.01
C GLU A 178 3.74 3.74 -2.26
N PHE A 179 4.56 3.29 -3.20
CA PHE A 179 4.15 2.58 -4.41
C PHE A 179 4.72 1.16 -4.35
N HIS A 180 3.83 0.18 -4.24
CA HIS A 180 4.18 -1.24 -4.17
C HIS A 180 3.97 -1.82 -5.56
N ALA A 181 5.04 -2.28 -6.20
CA ALA A 181 4.92 -2.86 -7.55
C ALA A 181 3.99 -4.07 -7.54
N GLN A 182 3.02 -4.10 -8.45
CA GLN A 182 2.16 -5.27 -8.65
C GLN A 182 2.96 -6.34 -9.41
N ASP A 183 2.96 -7.58 -8.92
CA ASP A 183 3.63 -8.69 -9.60
C ASP A 183 2.98 -8.93 -10.98
N SER A 184 3.84 -9.05 -12.01
CA SER A 184 3.45 -9.32 -13.40
C SER A 184 3.67 -10.77 -13.81
#